data_AF-A0A933T112-F1
#
_entry.id   AF-A0A933T112-F1
#
_cell.length_a   1.000
_cell.length_b   1.000
_cell.length_c   1.000
_cell.angle_alpha   90.00
_cell.angle_beta   90.00
_cell.angle_gamma   90.00
#
_symmetry.space_group_name_H-M   'P 1'
#
loop_
_entity.id
_entity.type
_entity.pdbx_description
1 polymer ?
#
loop_
_entity_poly.entity_id
_entity_poly.type
_entity_poly.pdbx_seq_one_letter_code
_entity_poly.pdbx_strand_id
1 'polypeptide(L)' 'CGSCHNPHDNSNGTFLRVTNSGSGLCLKCHIK' A
#
# COMPACT_ATOMS: atom_id res chain seq x y z
N CYS A 1 10.03 -4.29 -2.09
CA CYS A 1 10.06 -2.96 -1.46
C CYS A 1 9.13 -1.97 -2.17
N GLY A 2 9.42 -1.63 -3.44
CA GLY A 2 8.62 -0.68 -4.23
C GLY A 2 7.24 -1.17 -4.70
N SER A 3 6.95 -2.47 -4.56
CA SER A 3 5.63 -3.05 -4.83
C SER A 3 4.57 -2.55 -3.84
N CYS A 4 4.98 -2.29 -2.59
CA CYS A 4 4.10 -1.83 -1.52
C CYS A 4 4.39 -0.37 -1.14
N HIS A 5 5.65 0.07 -1.24
CA HIS A 5 6.08 1.40 -0.83
C HIS A 5 6.45 2.31 -2.01
N ASN A 6 6.17 3.60 -1.91
CA ASN A 6 6.67 4.66 -2.78
C ASN A 6 7.46 5.67 -1.94
N PRO A 7 8.81 5.64 -1.94
CA PRO A 7 9.62 6.52 -1.10
C PRO A 7 9.47 8.02 -1.43
N HIS A 8 8.88 8.35 -2.59
CA HIS A 8 8.61 9.73 -3.00
C HIS A 8 7.25 10.25 -2.53
N ASP A 9 6.42 9.40 -1.91
CA ASP A 9 5.07 9.77 -1.48
C ASP A 9 4.73 9.12 -0.13
N ASN A 10 4.53 9.95 0.90
CA ASN A 10 4.16 9.51 2.25
C ASN A 10 2.69 9.78 2.59
N SER A 11 1.83 10.04 1.60
CA SER A 11 0.43 10.42 1.84
C SER A 11 -0.39 9.36 2.60
N ASN A 12 0.00 8.08 2.51
CA ASN A 12 -0.65 6.98 3.22
C ASN A 12 0.09 6.50 4.48
N GLY A 13 1.13 7.21 4.91
CA GLY A 13 2.00 6.80 6.02
C GLY A 13 2.90 5.62 5.68
N THR A 14 4.09 5.57 6.30
CA THR A 14 5.13 4.57 6.02
C THR A 14 5.47 4.42 4.53
N PHE A 15 5.24 5.47 3.73
CA PHE A 15 5.42 5.47 2.29
C PHE A 15 4.55 4.44 1.55
N LEU A 16 3.36 4.09 2.01
CA LEU A 16 2.52 3.11 1.32
C LEU A 16 1.95 3.65 0.01
N ARG A 17 1.93 2.81 -1.03
CA ARG A 17 1.39 3.15 -2.35
C ARG A 17 -0.14 3.32 -2.36
N VAL A 18 -0.82 2.68 -1.43
CA VAL A 18 -2.26 2.76 -1.23
C VAL A 18 -2.57 2.68 0.26
N THR A 19 -3.71 3.22 0.68
CA THR A 19 -4.20 3.08 2.05
C THR A 19 -4.37 1.60 2.41
N ASN A 20 -3.96 1.22 3.63
CA ASN A 20 -4.15 -0.14 4.13
C ASN A 20 -5.43 -0.29 4.98
N SER A 21 -6.42 0.60 4.82
CA SER A 21 -7.72 0.45 5.47
C SER A 21 -8.39 -0.83 4.98
N GLY A 22 -8.93 -1.64 5.90
CA GLY A 22 -9.59 -2.91 5.56
C GLY A 22 -8.70 -3.92 4.84
N SER A 23 -7.38 -3.92 5.09
CA SER A 23 -6.40 -4.74 4.35
C SER A 23 -6.30 -4.41 2.86
N GLY A 24 -6.69 -3.19 2.47
CA GLY A 24 -6.75 -2.73 1.09
C GLY A 24 -5.44 -2.88 0.32
N LEU A 25 -4.28 -2.85 0.99
CA LEU A 25 -2.98 -3.11 0.37
C LEU A 25 -2.85 -4.56 -0.08
N CYS A 26 -3.18 -5.52 0.80
CA CYS A 26 -3.06 -6.95 0.55
C CYS A 26 -4.02 -7.41 -0.55
N LEU A 27 -5.25 -6.88 -0.53
CA LEU A 27 -6.31 -7.20 -1.46
C LEU A 27 -6.06 -6.68 -2.90
N LYS A 28 -5.00 -5.88 -3.12
CA LYS A 28 -4.57 -5.53 -4.49
C LYS A 28 -4.05 -6.73 -5.28
N CYS A 29 -3.55 -7.75 -4.59
CA CYS A 29 -2.99 -8.95 -5.22
C CYS A 29 -3.69 -10.24 -4.75
N HIS A 30 -4.24 -10.25 -3.53
CA HIS A 30 -4.90 -11.42 -2.95
C HIS A 30 -6.42 -11.27 -3.00
N ILE A 31 -6.99 -11.52 -4.18
CA ILE A 31 -8.45 -11.59 -4.39
C ILE A 31 -8.88 -13.04 -4.18
N LYS A 32 -10.00 -13.26 -3.49
CA LYS A 32 -10.53 -14.60 -3.20
C LYS A 32 -11.28 -15.19 -4.40
#